data_AF-A0A4V5RLE0-F1
#
_entry.id   AF-A0A4V5RLE0-F1
#
_cell.length_a   1.000
_cell.length_b   1.000
_cell.length_c   1.000
_cell.angle_alpha   90.00
_cell.angle_beta   90.00
_cell.angle_gamma   90.00
#
_symmetry.space_group_name_H-M   'P 1'
#
loop_
_entity.id
_entity.type
_entity.pdbx_description
1 polymer ?
#
loop_
_entity_poly.entity_id
_entity_poly.type
_entity_poly.pdbx_seq_one_letter_code
_entity_poly.pdbx_strand_id
1 'polypeptide(L)'
;MHKMNHPNAQHYCENIWDVDPEEALLRSGGDSIGLAWWSPDCTHFSIAKGGTPVKQAIRGLAWVVIKWALRVPIRANFLENVKEFSTWGPLLQDEHGDWRPDPDRKGETFRDFTKALTVGLSPRDPSWKECVL
;
A
#
# COMPACT_ATOMS: atom_id res chain seq x y z
N MET A 1 -10.90 19.03 11.14
CA MET A 1 -10.40 20.11 10.27
C MET A 1 -10.66 19.85 8.80
N HIS A 2 -10.15 18.76 8.18
CA HIS A 2 -10.38 18.50 6.74
C HIS A 2 -11.88 18.46 6.35
N LYS A 3 -12.73 17.74 7.10
CA LYS A 3 -14.18 17.70 6.85
C LYS A 3 -14.87 19.07 6.89
N MET A 4 -14.39 19.97 7.74
CA MET A 4 -14.91 21.33 7.83
C MET A 4 -14.53 22.16 6.60
N ASN A 5 -13.33 21.96 6.07
CA ASN A 5 -12.82 22.68 4.89
C ASN A 5 -13.38 22.11 3.57
N HIS A 6 -13.84 20.86 3.57
CA HIS A 6 -14.32 20.15 2.38
C HIS A 6 -15.71 19.53 2.62
N PRO A 7 -16.76 20.35 2.88
CA PRO A 7 -18.07 19.84 3.31
C PRO A 7 -18.77 18.96 2.27
N ASN A 8 -18.42 19.11 0.99
CA ASN A 8 -18.99 18.32 -0.11
C ASN A 8 -18.22 17.01 -0.36
N ALA A 9 -17.07 16.82 0.29
CA ALA A 9 -16.33 15.57 0.19
C ALA A 9 -16.94 14.53 1.13
N GLN A 10 -17.00 13.28 0.68
CA GLN A 10 -17.30 12.15 1.55
C GLN A 10 -16.03 11.81 2.33
N HIS A 11 -16.16 11.71 3.66
CA HIS A 11 -15.06 11.30 4.54
C HIS A 11 -15.37 9.94 5.13
N TYR A 12 -14.43 9.05 4.94
CA TYR A 12 -14.38 7.73 5.54
C TYR A 12 -13.36 7.78 6.68
N CYS A 13 -13.80 7.48 7.89
CA CYS A 13 -12.95 7.38 9.09
C CYS A 13 -12.72 5.91 9.48
N GLU A 14 -12.67 5.04 8.49
CA GLU A 14 -12.45 3.61 8.61
C GLU A 14 -10.98 3.27 8.40
N ASN A 15 -10.59 2.07 8.84
CA ASN A 15 -9.35 1.48 8.41
C ASN A 15 -9.45 1.16 6.91
N ILE A 16 -8.44 1.54 6.11
CA ILE A 16 -8.47 1.36 4.65
C ILE A 16 -8.57 -0.12 4.23
N TRP A 17 -8.13 -1.04 5.09
CA TRP A 17 -8.30 -2.47 4.89
C TRP A 17 -9.77 -2.91 4.92
N ASP A 18 -10.60 -2.23 5.70
CA ASP A 18 -12.01 -2.55 5.94
C ASP A 18 -12.94 -1.87 4.91
N VAL A 19 -12.42 -0.96 4.09
CA VAL A 19 -13.20 -0.30 3.03
C VAL A 19 -13.32 -1.22 1.81
N ASP A 20 -14.55 -1.44 1.34
CA ASP A 20 -14.79 -2.09 0.05
C ASP A 20 -14.66 -1.05 -1.10
N PRO A 21 -13.71 -1.23 -2.03
CA PRO A 21 -13.55 -0.33 -3.17
C PRO A 21 -14.82 -0.14 -4.00
N GLU A 22 -15.61 -1.21 -4.19
CA GLU A 22 -16.82 -1.17 -5.02
C GLU A 22 -17.94 -0.35 -4.35
N GLU A 23 -18.10 -0.50 -3.04
CA GLU A 23 -19.06 0.30 -2.26
C GLU A 23 -18.65 1.78 -2.26
N ALA A 24 -17.36 2.07 -2.09
CA ALA A 24 -16.85 3.43 -2.13
C ALA A 24 -17.07 4.09 -3.51
N LEU A 25 -16.84 3.34 -4.60
CA LEU A 25 -17.13 3.81 -5.95
C LEU A 25 -18.63 4.08 -6.15
N LEU A 26 -19.50 3.15 -5.73
CA LEU A 26 -20.95 3.30 -5.84
C LEU A 26 -21.43 4.56 -5.11
N ARG A 27 -20.94 4.81 -3.90
CA ARG A 27 -21.27 6.01 -3.10
C ARG A 27 -20.78 7.31 -3.74
N SER A 28 -19.73 7.25 -4.56
CA SER A 28 -19.24 8.41 -5.32
C SER A 28 -20.13 8.76 -6.53
N GLY A 29 -21.03 7.88 -6.93
CA GLY A 29 -21.97 8.09 -8.03
C GLY A 29 -21.35 7.95 -9.43
N GLY A 30 -20.14 7.38 -9.53
CA GLY A 30 -19.42 7.13 -10.78
C GLY A 30 -19.31 5.64 -11.12
N ASP A 31 -18.89 5.36 -12.35
CA ASP A 31 -18.52 4.03 -12.84
C ASP A 31 -17.00 3.78 -12.78
N SER A 32 -16.22 4.81 -12.48
CA SER A 32 -14.77 4.78 -12.40
C SER A 32 -14.21 5.89 -11.51
N ILE A 33 -13.00 5.64 -10.97
CA ILE A 33 -12.22 6.66 -10.25
C ILE A 33 -11.37 7.40 -11.28
N GLY A 34 -11.64 8.70 -11.43
CA GLY A 34 -10.86 9.55 -12.34
C GLY A 34 -9.40 9.73 -11.92
N LEU A 35 -9.17 9.93 -10.62
CA LEU A 35 -7.85 10.09 -10.03
C LEU A 35 -7.86 9.49 -8.62
N ALA A 36 -6.88 8.64 -8.33
CA ALA A 36 -6.62 8.13 -6.98
C ALA A 36 -5.25 8.63 -6.51
N TRP A 37 -5.21 9.15 -5.28
CA TRP A 37 -3.98 9.62 -4.63
C TRP A 37 -3.72 8.81 -3.36
N TRP A 38 -2.55 8.19 -3.30
CA TRP A 38 -2.17 7.27 -2.25
C TRP A 38 -0.95 7.81 -1.49
N SER A 39 -1.06 7.88 -0.17
CA SER A 39 0.05 8.22 0.72
C SER A 39 0.16 7.17 1.84
N PRO A 40 0.53 5.92 1.51
CA PRO A 40 0.68 4.87 2.52
C PRO A 40 1.79 5.23 3.50
N ASP A 41 1.62 4.80 4.75
CA ASP A 41 2.55 5.07 5.85
C ASP A 41 4.01 4.70 5.46
N CYS A 42 4.89 5.70 5.54
CA CYS A 42 6.30 5.58 5.21
C CYS A 42 7.19 5.29 6.42
N THR A 43 6.61 5.22 7.63
CA THR A 43 7.36 5.22 8.89
C THR A 43 8.31 4.03 8.97
N HIS A 44 7.91 2.87 8.45
CA HIS A 44 8.74 1.65 8.45
C HIS A 44 9.82 1.61 7.36
N PHE A 45 9.86 2.60 6.46
CA PHE A 45 10.91 2.77 5.45
C PHE A 45 11.89 3.88 5.85
N SER A 46 11.47 4.82 6.69
CA SER A 46 12.28 5.97 7.09
C SER A 46 13.51 5.59 7.94
N ILE A 47 14.68 6.05 7.50
CA ILE A 47 15.97 5.94 8.20
C ILE A 47 15.90 6.58 9.60
N ALA A 48 15.09 7.63 9.76
CA ALA A 48 14.95 8.37 11.02
C ALA A 48 14.36 7.51 12.16
N LYS A 49 13.71 6.38 11.85
CA LYS A 49 13.12 5.49 12.86
C LYS A 49 14.16 4.58 13.56
N GLY A 50 15.44 4.65 13.18
CA GLY A 50 16.58 4.07 13.93
C GLY A 50 16.33 2.66 14.48
N GLY A 51 16.49 1.62 13.67
CA GLY A 51 16.53 0.23 14.16
C GLY A 51 15.28 -0.24 14.94
N THR A 52 14.13 0.44 14.81
CA THR A 52 12.90 -0.01 15.48
C THR A 52 12.34 -1.25 14.76
N PRO A 53 11.93 -2.31 15.49
CA PRO A 53 11.27 -3.47 14.90
C PRO A 53 10.12 -3.07 13.99
N VAL A 54 10.04 -3.72 12.83
CA VAL A 54 9.05 -3.36 11.80
C VAL A 54 7.81 -4.25 11.93
N LYS A 55 6.63 -3.63 11.86
CA LYS A 55 5.35 -4.35 11.80
C LYS A 55 4.99 -4.58 10.34
N GLN A 56 4.84 -5.84 9.95
CA GLN A 56 4.55 -6.23 8.56
C GLN A 56 3.27 -5.56 8.03
N ALA A 57 2.20 -5.50 8.83
CA ALA A 57 0.93 -4.90 8.43
C ALA A 57 1.04 -3.42 8.02
N ILE A 58 1.90 -2.64 8.70
CA ILE A 58 2.08 -1.22 8.39
C ILE A 58 3.04 -1.06 7.19
N ARG A 59 4.10 -1.88 7.14
CA ARG A 59 5.04 -1.89 6.01
C ARG A 59 4.39 -2.33 4.70
N GLY A 60 3.36 -3.16 4.77
CA GLY A 60 2.58 -3.66 3.64
C GLY A 60 1.44 -2.75 3.17
N LEU A 61 1.23 -1.58 3.76
CA LEU A 61 0.06 -0.74 3.48
C LEU A 61 -0.07 -0.30 2.02
N ALA A 62 1.05 -0.20 1.30
CA ALA A 62 1.03 0.10 -0.13
C ALA A 62 0.27 -0.96 -0.96
N TRP A 63 0.17 -2.20 -0.49
CA TRP A 63 -0.59 -3.25 -1.17
C TRP A 63 -2.09 -2.95 -1.31
N VAL A 64 -2.65 -2.07 -0.46
CA VAL A 64 -4.04 -1.62 -0.60
C VAL A 64 -4.29 -0.96 -1.95
N VAL A 65 -3.28 -0.31 -2.54
CA VAL A 65 -3.37 0.30 -3.87
C VAL A 65 -3.67 -0.77 -4.93
N ILE A 66 -3.05 -1.94 -4.81
CA ILE A 66 -3.30 -3.07 -5.71
C ILE A 66 -4.70 -3.63 -5.48
N LYS A 67 -5.13 -3.80 -4.22
CA LYS A 67 -6.50 -4.24 -3.88
C LYS A 67 -7.55 -3.36 -4.57
N TRP A 68 -7.36 -2.04 -4.54
CA TRP A 68 -8.27 -1.10 -5.19
C TRP A 68 -8.19 -1.18 -6.72
N ALA A 69 -6.98 -1.16 -7.29
CA ALA A 69 -6.79 -1.23 -8.74
C ALA A 69 -7.33 -2.53 -9.38
N LEU A 70 -7.40 -3.62 -8.61
CA LEU A 70 -7.98 -4.89 -9.06
C LEU A 70 -9.52 -4.92 -9.01
N ARG A 71 -10.15 -4.09 -8.17
CA ARG A 71 -11.60 -4.13 -7.92
C ARG A 71 -12.38 -3.03 -8.63
N VAL A 72 -11.78 -1.85 -8.81
CA VAL A 72 -12.44 -0.72 -9.44
C VAL A 72 -11.57 -0.12 -10.54
N PRO A 73 -12.18 0.36 -11.65
CA PRO A 73 -11.43 1.00 -12.71
C PRO A 73 -10.93 2.38 -12.26
N ILE A 74 -9.61 2.54 -12.24
CA ILE A 74 -8.93 3.80 -11.88
C ILE A 74 -8.15 4.32 -13.09
N ARG A 75 -8.43 5.55 -13.52
CA ARG A 75 -7.79 6.13 -14.72
C ARG A 75 -6.39 6.69 -14.47
N ALA A 76 -6.15 7.29 -13.31
CA ALA A 76 -4.86 7.83 -12.93
C ALA A 76 -4.55 7.50 -11.46
N ASN A 77 -3.37 6.93 -11.21
CA ASN A 77 -2.89 6.60 -9.87
C ASN A 77 -1.64 7.42 -9.55
N PHE A 78 -1.65 8.11 -8.41
CA PHE A 78 -0.50 8.79 -7.83
C PHE A 78 -0.18 8.15 -6.49
N LEU A 79 1.09 7.85 -6.25
CA LEU A 79 1.57 7.34 -4.97
C LEU A 79 2.76 8.18 -4.53
N GLU A 80 2.65 8.75 -3.33
CA GLU A 80 3.72 9.51 -2.68
C GLU A 80 4.31 8.69 -1.53
N ASN A 81 5.65 8.66 -1.45
CA ASN A 81 6.40 8.01 -0.38
C ASN A 81 7.85 8.51 -0.33
N VAL A 82 8.60 8.10 0.69
CA VAL A 82 10.04 8.36 0.83
C VAL A 82 10.88 7.50 -0.12
N LYS A 83 12.11 7.93 -0.44
CA LYS A 83 13.01 7.20 -1.36
C LYS A 83 13.31 5.78 -0.90
N GLU A 84 13.35 5.53 0.41
CA GLU A 84 13.63 4.22 1.01
C GLU A 84 12.51 3.21 0.75
N PHE A 85 11.33 3.65 0.31
CA PHE A 85 10.28 2.76 -0.16
C PHE A 85 10.76 1.86 -1.31
N SER A 86 11.70 2.34 -2.14
CA SER A 86 12.36 1.53 -3.19
C SER A 86 13.13 0.31 -2.64
N THR A 87 13.42 0.28 -1.34
CA THR A 87 14.13 -0.81 -0.67
C THR A 87 13.20 -1.87 -0.09
N TRP A 88 11.88 -1.70 -0.27
CA TRP A 88 10.88 -2.62 0.24
C TRP A 88 11.14 -4.05 -0.22
N GLY A 89 11.33 -4.91 0.76
CA GLY A 89 11.65 -6.32 0.62
C GLY A 89 11.11 -7.09 1.83
N PRO A 90 11.26 -8.43 1.79
CA PRO A 90 10.81 -9.32 2.85
C PRO A 90 11.52 -9.06 4.17
N LEU A 91 10.95 -9.61 5.24
CA LEU A 91 11.47 -9.49 6.59
C LEU A 91 12.02 -10.84 7.05
N LEU A 92 13.12 -10.79 7.80
CA LEU A 92 13.70 -11.91 8.53
C LEU A 92 13.54 -11.66 10.02
N GLN A 93 13.39 -12.74 10.77
CA GLN A 93 13.41 -12.67 12.23
C GLN A 93 14.86 -12.78 12.71
N ASP A 94 15.30 -11.86 13.55
CA ASP A 94 16.63 -11.92 14.16
C ASP A 94 16.67 -12.87 15.37
N GLU A 95 17.85 -13.05 15.96
CA GLU A 95 18.08 -13.95 17.10
C GLU A 95 17.25 -13.59 18.35
N HIS A 96 16.75 -12.36 18.42
CA HIS A 96 15.91 -11.88 19.52
C HIS A 96 14.41 -11.97 19.22
N GLY A 97 14.03 -12.46 18.03
CA GLY A 97 12.65 -12.58 17.62
C GLY A 97 12.09 -11.33 16.94
N ASP A 98 12.91 -10.30 16.69
CA ASP A 98 12.47 -9.07 16.04
C ASP A 98 12.52 -9.19 14.52
N TRP A 99 11.53 -8.59 13.84
CA TRP A 99 11.51 -8.55 12.38
C TRP A 99 12.37 -7.42 11.83
N ARG A 100 13.25 -7.76 10.88
CA ARG A 100 14.23 -6.88 10.22
C ARG A 100 14.15 -7.04 8.70
N PRO A 101 14.37 -5.98 7.90
CA PRO A 101 14.46 -6.12 6.45
C PRO A 101 15.59 -7.08 6.05
N ASP A 102 15.28 -8.01 5.15
CA ASP A 102 16.27 -8.88 4.52
C ASP A 102 17.21 -8.03 3.63
N PRO A 103 18.52 -7.94 3.97
CA PRO A 103 19.46 -7.15 3.17
C PRO A 103 19.71 -7.75 1.78
N ASP A 104 19.63 -9.07 1.64
CA ASP A 104 19.93 -9.78 0.39
C ASP A 104 18.77 -9.66 -0.61
N ARG A 105 17.55 -9.47 -0.10
CA ARG A 105 16.32 -9.36 -0.90
C ARG A 105 15.76 -7.93 -0.97
N LYS A 106 16.65 -6.95 -0.80
CA LYS A 106 16.31 -5.52 -0.84
C LYS A 106 15.61 -5.12 -2.14
N GLY A 107 14.49 -4.43 -2.01
CA GLY A 107 13.70 -3.90 -3.13
C GLY A 107 12.91 -4.95 -3.92
N GLU A 108 12.92 -6.22 -3.51
CA GLU A 108 12.16 -7.28 -4.20
C GLU A 108 10.67 -6.98 -4.22
N THR A 109 10.07 -6.74 -3.05
CA THR A 109 8.66 -6.39 -2.90
C THR A 109 8.31 -5.11 -3.65
N PHE A 110 9.19 -4.09 -3.67
CA PHE A 110 8.97 -2.87 -4.45
C PHE A 110 8.88 -3.15 -5.97
N ARG A 111 9.76 -4.03 -6.49
CA ARG A 111 9.73 -4.42 -7.91
C ARG A 111 8.43 -5.14 -8.24
N ASP A 112 7.99 -6.05 -7.37
CA ASP A 112 6.77 -6.82 -7.60
C ASP A 112 5.51 -5.96 -7.46
N PHE A 113 5.49 -5.03 -6.50
CA PHE A 113 4.46 -3.99 -6.41
C PHE A 113 4.35 -3.17 -7.70
N THR A 114 5.50 -2.74 -8.24
CA THR A 114 5.53 -2.00 -9.51
C THR A 114 5.02 -2.84 -10.68
N LYS A 115 5.42 -4.11 -10.76
CA LYS A 115 4.92 -5.04 -11.79
C LYS A 115 3.41 -5.22 -11.69
N ALA A 116 2.88 -5.41 -10.47
CA ALA A 116 1.44 -5.58 -10.24
C ALA A 116 0.62 -4.41 -10.80
N LEU A 117 1.14 -3.19 -10.75
CA LEU A 117 0.50 -1.99 -11.32
C LEU A 117 0.67 -1.81 -12.82
N THR A 118 1.66 -2.45 -13.44
CA THR A 118 2.10 -2.13 -14.81
C THR A 118 1.88 -3.30 -15.76
N VAL A 119 2.77 -4.29 -15.72
CA VAL A 119 2.79 -5.43 -16.62
C VAL A 119 2.07 -6.66 -16.06
N GLY A 120 1.64 -6.60 -14.80
CA GLY A 120 1.09 -7.69 -14.03
C GLY A 120 2.15 -8.58 -13.38
N LEU A 121 1.73 -9.33 -12.36
CA LEU A 121 2.50 -10.43 -11.78
C LEU A 121 1.96 -11.76 -12.32
N SER A 122 2.81 -12.79 -12.29
CA SER A 122 2.37 -14.16 -12.57
C SER A 122 1.25 -14.57 -11.60
N PRO A 123 0.23 -15.33 -12.02
CA PRO A 123 -0.79 -15.84 -11.11
C PRO A 123 -0.25 -16.71 -9.95
N ARG A 124 0.98 -17.24 -10.09
CA ARG A 124 1.65 -18.05 -9.07
C ARG A 124 2.70 -17.27 -8.27
N ASP A 125 2.80 -15.96 -8.48
CA ASP A 125 3.77 -15.13 -7.79
C ASP A 125 3.46 -15.10 -6.27
N PRO A 126 4.44 -15.39 -5.39
CA PRO A 126 4.20 -15.42 -3.95
C PRO A 126 3.82 -14.05 -3.38
N SER A 127 4.19 -12.95 -4.04
CA SER A 127 3.89 -11.58 -3.61
C SER A 127 2.39 -11.32 -3.53
N TRP A 128 1.55 -12.06 -4.27
CA TRP A 128 0.10 -11.98 -4.15
C TRP A 128 -0.40 -12.27 -2.74
N LYS A 129 0.28 -13.12 -1.96
CA LYS A 129 -0.12 -13.42 -0.58
C LYS A 129 -0.05 -12.20 0.33
N GLU A 130 0.82 -11.24 0.01
CA GLU A 130 0.93 -9.99 0.74
C GLU A 130 -0.14 -8.97 0.32
N CYS A 131 -0.71 -9.11 -0.89
CA CYS A 131 -1.77 -8.24 -1.40
C CYS A 131 -3.15 -8.47 -0.75
N VAL A 132 -3.37 -9.64 -0.14
CA VAL A 132 -4.69 -10.06 0.39
C VAL A 132 -4.75 -10.02 1.92
N LEU A 133 -3.79 -9.39 2.58
CA LEU A 133 -3.82 -9.17 4.02
C LEU A 133 -4.89 -8.15 4.43
#